data_AF-A0A4Q8ALF5-F1
#
_entry.id   AF-A0A4Q8ALF5-F1
#
_cell.length_a   1.000
_cell.length_b   1.000
_cell.length_c   1.000
_cell.angle_alpha   90.00
_cell.angle_beta   90.00
_cell.angle_gamma   90.00
#
_symmetry.space_group_name_H-M   'P 1'
#
loop_
_entity.id
_entity.type
_entity.pdbx_description
1 polymer ?
#
loop_
_entity_poly.entity_id
_entity_poly.type
_entity_poly.pdbx_seq_one_letter_code
_entity_poly.pdbx_strand_id
1 'polypeptide(L)'
;MAVLPIRISGDPVLHTPAAPVTVFDDELRTLVTDMFETMDAAPGVGLAGPQVGVPLRLFTFGWVDDDGVKWRGVAINPELWLSPMDVGPADEDEESEGCLSFPGERFPLRRADRVILRATDIDGKPFEIVAEGWLARIFQHEYDHLDGLLYVDRVEDDYQRIIAKITRKRGWGVPGNAWMPGVDNLED
;
A
#
# COMPACT_ATOMS: atom_id res chain seq x y z
N MET A 1 -15.32 9.39 -10.27
CA MET A 1 -14.06 10.01 -10.71
C MET A 1 -13.82 11.19 -9.81
N ALA A 2 -13.19 10.89 -8.69
CA ALA A 2 -12.81 11.78 -7.63
C ALA A 2 -11.50 11.29 -7.00
N VAL A 3 -10.68 12.23 -6.55
CA VAL A 3 -9.55 11.94 -5.66
C VAL A 3 -10.10 11.73 -4.25
N LEU A 4 -9.71 10.63 -3.61
CA LEU A 4 -10.13 10.24 -2.27
C LEU A 4 -9.10 10.70 -1.22
N PRO A 5 -9.54 11.06 0.00
CA PRO A 5 -8.61 11.34 1.08
C PRO A 5 -7.89 10.06 1.51
N ILE A 6 -6.57 10.14 1.68
CA ILE A 6 -5.75 9.04 2.16
C ILE A 6 -5.64 9.11 3.68
N ARG A 7 -6.03 8.03 4.35
CA ARG A 7 -5.98 7.86 5.80
C ARG A 7 -4.54 7.79 6.27
N ILE A 8 -4.28 8.36 7.43
CA ILE A 8 -2.98 8.38 8.08
C ILE A 8 -2.98 7.38 9.25
N SER A 9 -1.80 6.81 9.54
CA SER A 9 -1.54 5.92 10.67
C SER A 9 -2.23 6.38 11.96
N GLY A 10 -2.92 5.43 12.61
CA GLY A 10 -3.81 5.68 13.74
C GLY A 10 -5.30 5.55 13.41
N ASP A 11 -5.69 5.63 12.13
CA ASP A 11 -7.05 5.27 11.71
C ASP A 11 -7.26 3.74 11.84
N PRO A 12 -8.28 3.26 12.57
CA PRO A 12 -8.53 1.83 12.78
C PRO A 12 -8.67 1.02 11.49
N VAL A 13 -9.09 1.65 10.38
CA VAL A 13 -9.22 0.97 9.08
C VAL A 13 -7.87 0.48 8.56
N LEU A 14 -6.77 1.16 8.90
CA LEU A 14 -5.41 0.77 8.49
C LEU A 14 -4.82 -0.36 9.34
N HIS A 15 -5.43 -0.65 10.48
CA HIS A 15 -4.94 -1.61 11.48
C HIS A 15 -5.92 -2.75 11.75
N THR A 16 -6.86 -2.97 10.82
CA THR A 16 -7.85 -4.05 10.87
C THR A 16 -7.82 -4.80 9.54
N PRO A 17 -7.75 -6.15 9.55
CA PRO A 17 -7.82 -6.93 8.32
C PRO A 17 -9.07 -6.60 7.51
N ALA A 18 -8.86 -6.32 6.21
CA ALA A 18 -9.93 -5.96 5.30
C ALA A 18 -10.82 -7.16 4.96
N ALA A 19 -12.10 -6.90 4.69
CA ALA A 19 -13.07 -7.91 4.32
C ALA A 19 -12.93 -8.31 2.83
N PRO A 20 -13.20 -9.57 2.45
CA PRO A 20 -13.19 -9.96 1.05
C PRO A 20 -14.27 -9.23 0.25
N VAL A 21 -13.95 -8.88 -0.99
CA VAL A 21 -14.92 -8.38 -1.97
C VAL A 21 -15.78 -9.55 -2.44
N THR A 22 -17.09 -9.41 -2.35
CA THR A 22 -18.06 -10.47 -2.73
C THR A 22 -19.02 -10.06 -3.84
N VAL A 23 -19.09 -8.75 -4.16
CA VAL A 23 -19.98 -8.18 -5.16
C VAL A 23 -19.13 -7.39 -6.15
N PHE A 24 -19.31 -7.66 -7.45
CA PHE A 24 -18.59 -7.03 -8.56
C PHE A 24 -19.56 -6.20 -9.38
N ASP A 25 -19.90 -5.02 -8.87
CA ASP A 25 -20.87 -4.10 -9.43
C ASP A 25 -20.24 -2.76 -9.84
N ASP A 26 -21.09 -1.80 -10.21
CA ASP A 26 -20.65 -0.46 -10.64
C ASP A 26 -20.07 0.37 -9.48
N GLU A 27 -20.42 0.07 -8.23
CA GLU A 27 -19.83 0.73 -7.06
C GLU A 27 -18.36 0.31 -6.89
N LEU A 28 -18.07 -0.99 -7.03
CA LEU A 28 -16.69 -1.47 -7.04
C LEU A 28 -15.88 -0.87 -8.21
N ARG A 29 -16.47 -0.77 -9.40
CA ARG A 29 -15.82 -0.15 -10.58
C ARG A 29 -15.50 1.32 -10.35
N THR A 30 -16.42 2.04 -9.72
CA THR A 30 -16.23 3.45 -9.37
C THR A 30 -15.11 3.58 -8.33
N LEU A 31 -15.12 2.77 -7.28
CA LEU A 31 -14.08 2.75 -6.26
C LEU A 31 -12.69 2.50 -6.87
N VAL A 32 -12.55 1.49 -7.72
CA VAL A 32 -11.26 1.18 -8.36
C VAL A 32 -10.78 2.34 -9.24
N THR A 33 -11.69 3.00 -9.94
CA THR A 33 -11.37 4.18 -10.76
C THR A 33 -10.91 5.35 -9.88
N ASP A 34 -11.62 5.63 -8.80
CA ASP A 34 -11.27 6.69 -7.84
C ASP A 34 -9.93 6.38 -7.13
N MET A 35 -9.66 5.12 -6.81
CA MET A 35 -8.36 4.68 -6.27
C MET A 35 -7.22 4.91 -7.26
N PHE A 36 -7.43 4.64 -8.55
CA PHE A 36 -6.44 4.95 -9.58
C PHE A 36 -6.19 6.46 -9.70
N GLU A 37 -7.24 7.28 -9.73
CA GLU A 37 -7.08 8.75 -9.76
C GLU A 37 -6.37 9.28 -8.52
N THR A 38 -6.68 8.70 -7.35
CA THR A 38 -6.04 9.04 -6.08
C THR A 38 -4.56 8.68 -6.08
N MET A 39 -4.21 7.47 -6.52
CA MET A 39 -2.82 7.00 -6.64
C MET A 39 -2.02 7.82 -7.65
N ASP A 40 -2.63 8.21 -8.77
CA ASP A 40 -1.96 9.04 -9.78
C ASP A 40 -1.76 10.49 -9.27
N ALA A 41 -2.68 11.01 -8.44
CA ALA A 41 -2.57 12.33 -7.80
C ALA A 41 -1.63 12.37 -6.59
N ALA A 42 -1.52 11.26 -5.86
CA ALA A 42 -0.56 11.06 -4.77
C ALA A 42 0.58 10.17 -5.31
N PRO A 43 1.59 10.73 -6.01
CA PRO A 43 2.49 10.06 -6.97
C PRO A 43 3.08 8.74 -6.44
N GLY A 44 2.25 7.70 -6.46
CA GLY A 44 2.42 6.46 -5.73
C GLY A 44 2.32 5.30 -6.69
N VAL A 45 2.89 4.17 -6.27
CA VAL A 45 3.00 2.97 -7.12
C VAL A 45 2.00 1.88 -6.73
N GLY A 46 1.26 2.10 -5.64
CA GLY A 46 0.17 1.27 -5.17
C GLY A 46 -0.75 2.05 -4.22
N LEU A 47 -1.98 1.56 -4.08
CA LEU A 47 -2.96 2.11 -3.15
C LEU A 47 -3.99 1.02 -2.77
N ALA A 48 -4.09 0.71 -1.49
CA ALA A 48 -5.02 -0.27 -0.95
C ALA A 48 -6.37 0.36 -0.53
N GLY A 49 -7.44 -0.43 -0.59
CA GLY A 49 -8.78 0.00 -0.14
C GLY A 49 -8.79 0.64 1.26
N PRO A 50 -8.14 0.02 2.27
CA PRO A 50 -8.04 0.60 3.62
C PRO A 50 -7.44 2.01 3.65
N GLN A 51 -6.49 2.33 2.75
CA GLN A 51 -5.86 3.65 2.70
C GLN A 51 -6.84 4.75 2.29
N VAL A 52 -7.89 4.44 1.53
CA VAL A 52 -8.98 5.38 1.22
C VAL A 52 -10.18 5.23 2.16
N GLY A 53 -10.01 4.45 3.23
CA GLY A 53 -11.03 4.22 4.26
C GLY A 53 -12.07 3.16 3.89
N VAL A 54 -11.80 2.34 2.88
CA VAL A 54 -12.69 1.26 2.44
C VAL A 54 -12.12 -0.08 2.93
N PRO A 55 -12.74 -0.76 3.91
CA PRO A 55 -12.20 -1.98 4.52
C PRO A 55 -12.43 -3.22 3.64
N LEU A 56 -12.06 -3.17 2.36
CA LEU A 56 -12.18 -4.26 1.39
C LEU A 56 -10.80 -4.72 0.91
N ARG A 57 -10.64 -6.04 0.69
CA ARG A 57 -9.42 -6.67 0.17
C ARG A 57 -9.23 -6.39 -1.31
N LEU A 58 -8.82 -5.17 -1.63
CA LEU A 58 -8.31 -4.83 -2.95
C LEU A 58 -7.21 -3.78 -2.86
N PHE A 59 -6.30 -3.81 -3.83
CA PHE A 59 -5.37 -2.72 -4.06
C PHE A 59 -5.19 -2.46 -5.56
N THR A 60 -4.96 -1.21 -5.91
CA THR A 60 -4.48 -0.81 -7.24
C THR A 60 -2.96 -0.74 -7.23
N PHE A 61 -2.33 -1.01 -8.38
CA PHE A 61 -0.89 -0.84 -8.57
C PHE A 61 -0.61 -0.18 -9.93
N GLY A 62 0.48 0.58 -9.99
CA GLY A 62 0.88 1.36 -11.16
C GLY A 62 2.36 1.70 -11.14
N TRP A 63 3.16 1.00 -11.94
CA TRP A 63 4.60 1.20 -12.01
C TRP A 63 5.12 0.92 -13.43
N VAL A 64 6.20 1.60 -13.82
CA VAL A 64 6.91 1.33 -15.08
C VAL A 64 8.30 0.88 -14.68
N ASP A 65 8.69 -0.31 -15.11
CA ASP A 65 10.03 -0.83 -14.81
C ASP A 65 11.12 -0.20 -15.69
N ASP A 66 12.38 -0.54 -15.39
CA ASP A 66 13.55 0.02 -16.06
C ASP A 66 13.61 -0.34 -17.56
N ASP A 67 12.93 -1.42 -17.98
CA ASP A 67 12.79 -1.82 -19.38
C ASP A 67 11.60 -1.13 -20.08
N GLY A 68 10.86 -0.29 -19.37
CA GLY A 68 9.71 0.46 -19.87
C GLY A 68 8.40 -0.34 -19.90
N VAL A 69 8.35 -1.51 -19.26
CA VAL A 69 7.13 -2.30 -19.16
C VAL A 69 6.21 -1.65 -18.13
N LYS A 70 4.98 -1.34 -18.56
CA LYS A 70 3.97 -0.74 -17.70
C LYS A 70 3.18 -1.82 -16.98
N TRP A 71 3.35 -1.87 -15.67
CA TRP A 71 2.55 -2.66 -14.73
C TRP A 71 1.43 -1.78 -14.19
N ARG A 72 0.18 -2.07 -14.57
CA ARG A 72 -0.99 -1.38 -13.99
C ARG A 72 -2.17 -2.32 -13.91
N GLY A 73 -2.81 -2.36 -12.75
CA GLY A 73 -3.97 -3.21 -12.52
C GLY A 73 -4.56 -3.04 -11.14
N VAL A 74 -5.63 -3.80 -10.89
CA VAL A 74 -6.24 -3.95 -9.57
C VAL A 74 -6.17 -5.43 -9.20
N ALA A 75 -5.79 -5.71 -7.95
CA ALA A 75 -5.78 -7.03 -7.38
C ALA A 75 -6.91 -7.12 -6.34
N ILE A 76 -7.99 -7.81 -6.68
CA ILE A 76 -9.13 -8.04 -5.79
C ILE A 76 -9.04 -9.43 -5.18
N ASN A 77 -9.24 -9.51 -3.85
CA ASN A 77 -9.05 -10.71 -3.03
C ASN A 77 -7.71 -11.41 -3.29
N PRO A 78 -6.58 -10.69 -3.19
CA PRO A 78 -5.29 -11.28 -3.52
C PRO A 78 -4.88 -12.36 -2.53
N GLU A 79 -4.15 -13.35 -3.03
CA GLU A 79 -3.31 -14.29 -2.30
C GLU A 79 -1.85 -14.04 -2.72
N LEU A 80 -0.93 -14.03 -1.75
CA LEU A 80 0.47 -13.72 -1.98
C LEU A 80 1.38 -14.84 -1.44
N TRP A 81 2.21 -15.40 -2.31
CA TRP A 81 3.27 -16.35 -1.91
C TRP A 81 4.62 -15.68 -2.02
N LEU A 82 5.43 -15.81 -0.98
CA LEU A 82 6.74 -15.17 -0.88
C LEU A 82 7.84 -16.22 -1.05
N SER A 83 8.93 -15.85 -1.72
CA SER A 83 10.19 -16.57 -1.56
C SER A 83 10.70 -16.44 -0.11
N PRO A 84 11.60 -17.33 0.34
CA PRO A 84 12.35 -17.10 1.56
C PRO A 84 13.04 -15.73 1.51
N MET A 85 13.06 -15.04 2.65
CA MET A 85 13.79 -13.79 2.81
C MET A 85 15.20 -14.08 3.30
N ASP A 86 16.16 -13.25 2.87
CA ASP A 86 17.51 -13.29 3.40
C ASP A 86 17.55 -12.87 4.88
N VAL A 87 18.53 -13.42 5.60
CA VAL A 87 18.75 -13.14 7.02
C VAL A 87 19.75 -12.01 7.15
N GLY A 88 19.35 -10.92 7.80
CA GLY A 88 20.22 -9.78 8.08
C GLY A 88 19.41 -8.50 8.22
N PRO A 89 20.05 -7.40 8.66
CA PRO A 89 19.39 -6.11 8.71
C PRO A 89 19.04 -5.64 7.30
N ALA A 90 17.97 -4.87 7.15
CA ALA A 90 17.64 -4.23 5.88
C ALA A 90 18.68 -3.15 5.51
N ASP A 91 18.98 -3.00 4.22
CA ASP A 91 19.87 -1.97 3.71
C ASP A 91 19.17 -0.59 3.71
N GLU A 92 19.81 0.43 4.29
CA GLU A 92 19.23 1.77 4.44
C GLU A 92 18.94 2.48 3.10
N ASP A 93 19.76 2.20 2.08
CA ASP A 93 19.70 2.87 0.79
C ASP A 93 18.90 2.04 -0.23
N GLU A 94 19.15 0.73 -0.30
CA GLU A 94 18.56 -0.15 -1.32
C GLU A 94 17.16 -0.68 -0.94
N GLU A 95 16.83 -0.71 0.36
CA GLU A 95 15.57 -1.30 0.86
C GLU A 95 14.67 -0.28 1.56
N SER A 96 14.86 1.00 1.23
CA SER A 96 14.10 2.13 1.75
C SER A 96 12.66 2.14 1.24
N GLU A 97 11.70 2.01 2.14
CA GLU A 97 10.26 1.97 1.85
C GLU A 97 9.54 3.15 2.51
N GLY A 98 8.48 3.64 1.85
CA GLY A 98 7.60 4.70 2.38
C GLY A 98 6.14 4.38 2.09
N CYS A 99 5.22 5.09 2.73
CA CYS A 99 3.78 4.87 2.59
C CYS A 99 3.02 6.20 2.52
N LEU A 100 2.00 6.28 1.67
CA LEU A 100 1.09 7.43 1.62
C LEU A 100 0.29 7.62 2.92
N SER A 101 0.14 6.56 3.73
CA SER A 101 -0.51 6.59 5.04
C SER A 101 0.45 6.88 6.21
N PHE A 102 1.74 7.05 5.93
CA PHE A 102 2.74 7.56 6.88
C PHE A 102 3.67 8.53 6.11
N PRO A 103 3.13 9.70 5.71
CA PRO A 103 3.72 10.50 4.64
C PRO A 103 5.06 11.16 5.01
N GLY A 104 5.95 11.26 4.02
CA GLY A 104 7.21 12.01 4.12
C GLY A 104 8.34 11.29 4.83
N GLU A 105 8.13 10.06 5.29
CA GLU A 105 9.13 9.27 6.00
C GLU A 105 9.44 7.99 5.24
N ARG A 106 10.69 7.54 5.35
CA ARG A 106 11.15 6.27 4.76
C ARG A 106 12.05 5.55 5.74
N PHE A 107 11.90 4.24 5.80
CA PHE A 107 12.70 3.38 6.67
C PHE A 107 13.05 2.10 5.90
N PRO A 108 14.21 1.50 6.19
CA PRO A 108 14.58 0.25 5.56
C PRO A 108 13.69 -0.89 6.03
N LEU A 109 13.23 -1.68 5.07
CA LEU A 109 12.42 -2.86 5.33
C LEU A 109 12.78 -3.98 4.36
N ARG A 110 13.24 -5.10 4.92
CA ARG A 110 13.54 -6.32 4.17
C ARG A 110 12.25 -6.90 3.61
N ARG A 111 12.26 -7.26 2.33
CA ARG A 111 11.16 -7.91 1.62
C ARG A 111 11.66 -9.18 0.96
N ALA A 112 10.75 -10.08 0.61
CA ALA A 112 11.08 -11.20 -0.25
C ALA A 112 11.36 -10.69 -1.67
N ASP A 113 12.45 -11.16 -2.29
CA ASP A 113 12.84 -10.72 -3.63
C ASP A 113 11.87 -11.15 -4.72
N ARG A 114 11.16 -12.26 -4.50
CA ARG A 114 10.23 -12.86 -5.45
C ARG A 114 8.91 -13.20 -4.81
N VAL A 115 7.83 -12.87 -5.51
CA VAL A 115 6.47 -13.20 -5.09
C VAL A 115 5.64 -13.77 -6.23
N ILE A 116 4.61 -14.52 -5.87
CA ILE A 116 3.50 -14.87 -6.76
C ILE A 116 2.28 -14.16 -6.20
N LEU A 117 1.65 -13.32 -7.01
CA LEU A 117 0.36 -12.69 -6.71
C LEU A 117 -0.73 -13.41 -7.51
N ARG A 118 -1.71 -14.01 -6.84
CA ARG A 118 -2.97 -14.43 -7.47
C ARG A 118 -4.08 -13.52 -7.01
N ALA A 119 -4.91 -13.06 -7.93
CA ALA A 119 -6.05 -12.21 -7.60
C ALA A 119 -7.12 -12.31 -8.70
N THR A 120 -8.21 -11.57 -8.50
CA THR A 120 -9.21 -11.31 -9.54
C THR A 120 -9.11 -9.87 -10.02
N ASP A 121 -9.36 -9.65 -11.31
CA ASP A 121 -9.50 -8.30 -11.86
C ASP A 121 -10.90 -7.72 -11.62
N ILE A 122 -11.15 -6.51 -12.14
CA ILE A 122 -12.43 -5.80 -11.96
C ILE A 122 -13.63 -6.51 -12.59
N ASP A 123 -13.40 -7.42 -13.53
CA ASP A 123 -14.43 -8.24 -14.17
C ASP A 123 -14.59 -9.60 -13.51
N GLY A 124 -13.91 -9.83 -12.37
CA GLY A 124 -13.92 -11.07 -11.62
C GLY A 124 -13.10 -12.19 -12.26
N LYS A 125 -12.28 -11.87 -13.26
CA LYS A 125 -11.45 -12.88 -13.93
C LYS A 125 -10.16 -13.11 -13.12
N PRO A 126 -9.81 -14.38 -12.84
CA PRO A 126 -8.58 -14.68 -12.11
C PRO A 126 -7.34 -14.41 -12.96
N PHE A 127 -6.28 -13.96 -12.30
CA PHE A 127 -4.96 -13.80 -12.88
C PHE A 127 -3.86 -14.18 -11.88
N GLU A 128 -2.65 -14.41 -12.42
CA GLU A 128 -1.44 -14.67 -11.64
C GLU A 128 -0.29 -13.81 -12.21
N ILE A 129 0.49 -13.18 -11.32
CA ILE A 129 1.71 -12.44 -11.67
C ILE A 129 2.85 -13.00 -10.83
N VAL A 130 3.92 -13.42 -11.49
CA VAL A 130 5.22 -13.65 -10.85
C VAL A 130 5.98 -12.33 -10.92
N ALA A 131 6.32 -11.78 -9.76
CA ALA A 131 7.02 -10.51 -9.66
C ALA A 131 8.33 -10.67 -8.89
N GLU A 132 9.32 -9.89 -9.28
CA GLU A 132 10.63 -9.81 -8.63
C GLU A 132 10.98 -8.33 -8.37
N GLY A 133 11.94 -8.09 -7.48
CA GLY A 133 12.48 -6.76 -7.21
C GLY A 133 11.42 -5.76 -6.75
N TRP A 134 11.38 -4.57 -7.36
CA TRP A 134 10.51 -3.48 -6.91
C TRP A 134 9.01 -3.81 -7.02
N LEU A 135 8.58 -4.51 -8.07
CA LEU A 135 7.18 -4.94 -8.19
C LEU A 135 6.80 -5.94 -7.09
N ALA A 136 7.72 -6.84 -6.72
CA ALA A 136 7.50 -7.75 -5.60
C ALA A 136 7.36 -6.99 -4.27
N ARG A 137 8.14 -5.93 -4.06
CA ARG A 137 8.01 -5.03 -2.89
C ARG A 137 6.67 -4.31 -2.87
N ILE A 138 6.23 -3.76 -4.00
CA ILE A 138 4.90 -3.12 -4.12
C ILE A 138 3.81 -4.10 -3.68
N PHE A 139 3.78 -5.32 -4.23
CA PHE A 139 2.75 -6.29 -3.89
C PHE A 139 2.77 -6.70 -2.41
N GLN A 140 3.94 -6.83 -1.79
CA GLN A 140 4.05 -7.10 -0.36
C GLN A 140 3.53 -5.93 0.49
N HIS A 141 3.85 -4.69 0.11
CA HIS A 141 3.37 -3.49 0.77
C HIS A 141 1.85 -3.38 0.73
N GLU A 142 1.29 -3.48 -0.48
CA GLU A 142 -0.16 -3.37 -0.65
C GLU A 142 -0.91 -4.53 0.00
N TYR A 143 -0.32 -5.72 0.03
CA TYR A 143 -0.91 -6.87 0.71
C TYR A 143 -0.91 -6.70 2.24
N ASP A 144 0.17 -6.16 2.83
CA ASP A 144 0.23 -5.85 4.27
C ASP A 144 -0.92 -4.90 4.67
N HIS A 145 -1.24 -3.89 3.85
CA HIS A 145 -2.38 -3.01 4.09
C HIS A 145 -3.70 -3.77 4.22
N LEU A 146 -3.89 -4.84 3.44
CA LEU A 146 -5.10 -5.67 3.49
C LEU A 146 -5.19 -6.52 4.76
N ASP A 147 -4.05 -6.80 5.38
CA ASP A 147 -3.94 -7.51 6.66
C ASP A 147 -3.94 -6.56 7.86
N GLY A 148 -4.10 -5.25 7.63
CA GLY A 148 -4.11 -4.23 8.68
C GLY A 148 -2.71 -3.91 9.20
N LEU A 149 -1.69 -3.97 8.34
CA LEU A 149 -0.32 -3.64 8.67
C LEU A 149 0.17 -2.49 7.79
N LEU A 150 0.88 -1.56 8.41
CA LEU A 150 1.70 -0.57 7.71
C LEU A 150 3.16 -1.04 7.71
N TYR A 151 3.96 -0.55 6.76
CA TYR A 151 5.40 -0.87 6.73
C TYR A 151 6.10 -0.49 8.06
N VAL A 152 5.71 0.62 8.69
CA VAL A 152 6.23 1.05 10.01
C VAL A 152 5.93 0.07 11.15
N ASP A 153 4.93 -0.79 11.00
CA ASP A 153 4.63 -1.85 11.98
C ASP A 153 5.58 -3.05 11.83
N ARG A 154 6.34 -3.11 10.73
CA ARG A 154 7.24 -4.22 10.36
C ARG A 154 8.72 -3.87 10.42
N VAL A 155 9.07 -2.59 10.48
CA VAL A 155 10.48 -2.19 10.57
C VAL A 155 11.12 -2.63 11.88
N GLU A 156 12.43 -2.79 11.85
CA GLU A 156 13.22 -3.22 13.01
C GLU A 156 13.08 -2.28 14.21
N ASP A 157 13.25 -2.84 15.42
CA ASP A 157 13.02 -2.17 16.71
C ASP A 157 13.80 -0.85 16.88
N ASP A 158 14.96 -0.73 16.22
CA ASP A 158 15.80 0.47 16.29
C ASP A 158 15.10 1.71 15.69
N TYR A 159 14.24 1.54 14.69
CA TYR A 159 13.47 2.62 14.08
C TYR A 159 12.18 2.94 14.84
N GLN A 160 11.67 2.03 15.68
CA GLN A 160 10.40 2.20 16.39
C GLN A 160 10.39 3.44 17.31
N ARG A 161 11.53 3.79 17.91
CA ARG A 161 11.66 5.02 18.72
C ARG A 161 11.54 6.28 17.87
N ILE A 162 12.06 6.26 16.64
CA ILE A 162 12.02 7.38 15.70
C ILE A 162 10.58 7.54 15.20
N ILE A 163 9.94 6.44 14.77
CA ILE A 163 8.54 6.40 14.36
C ILE A 163 7.63 6.96 15.47
N ALA A 164 7.74 6.46 16.70
CA ALA A 164 6.93 6.95 17.82
C ALA A 164 7.13 8.46 18.11
N LYS A 165 8.34 8.99 17.86
CA LYS A 165 8.62 10.42 17.97
C LYS A 165 7.93 11.21 16.86
N ILE A 166 7.99 10.74 15.62
CA ILE A 166 7.34 11.37 14.46
C ILE A 166 5.83 11.34 14.63
N THR A 167 5.24 10.18 14.91
CA THR A 167 3.80 9.98 15.14
C THR A 167 3.26 11.00 16.14
N ARG A 168 3.92 11.12 17.30
CA ARG A 168 3.54 12.11 18.32
C ARG A 168 3.71 13.56 17.87
N LYS A 169 4.81 13.88 17.17
CA LYS A 169 5.07 15.25 16.69
C LYS A 169 4.03 15.68 15.65
N ARG A 170 3.61 14.76 14.79
CA ARG A 170 2.62 14.99 13.72
C ARG A 170 1.16 14.86 14.21
N GLY A 171 0.94 14.42 15.44
CA GLY A 171 -0.42 14.17 15.97
C GLY A 171 -1.11 12.95 15.34
N TRP A 172 -0.32 12.04 14.76
CA TRP A 172 -0.79 10.76 14.22
C TRP A 172 -0.97 9.72 15.33
N GLY A 173 -1.36 8.49 14.96
CA GLY A 173 -1.60 7.41 15.93
C GLY A 173 -2.96 7.52 16.64
N VAL A 174 -3.82 8.43 16.18
CA VAL A 174 -5.21 8.58 16.61
C VAL A 174 -6.14 8.56 15.38
N PRO A 175 -7.42 8.15 15.54
CA PRO A 175 -8.36 8.09 14.43
C PRO A 175 -8.66 9.46 13.81
N GLY A 176 -9.03 9.45 12.53
CA GLY A 176 -9.57 10.62 11.82
C GLY A 176 -8.55 11.48 11.08
N ASN A 177 -7.26 11.15 11.16
CA ASN A 177 -6.24 11.82 10.36
C ASN A 177 -6.29 11.33 8.90
N ALA A 178 -6.33 12.26 7.97
CA ALA A 178 -6.26 12.02 6.54
C ALA A 178 -5.68 13.24 5.83
N TRP A 179 -5.24 13.06 4.59
CA TRP A 179 -4.82 14.14 3.71
C TRP A 179 -5.41 13.95 2.32
N MET A 180 -5.56 15.03 1.57
CA MET A 180 -6.17 15.08 0.25
C MET A 180 -5.10 15.29 -0.84
N PRO A 181 -4.82 14.28 -1.67
CA PRO A 181 -3.87 14.43 -2.78
C PRO A 181 -4.26 15.55 -3.74
N GLY A 182 -3.26 16.30 -4.20
CA GLY A 182 -3.46 17.47 -5.08
C GLY A 182 -4.06 18.71 -4.41
N VAL A 183 -4.37 18.64 -3.11
CA VAL A 183 -4.89 19.78 -2.32
C VAL A 183 -3.97 20.09 -1.14
N ASP A 184 -3.67 19.09 -0.31
CA ASP A 184 -2.82 19.25 0.86
C ASP A 184 -1.34 19.10 0.48
N ASN A 185 -0.50 19.99 1.01
CA ASN A 185 0.95 19.88 0.87
C ASN A 185 1.54 19.25 2.14
N LEU A 186 2.09 18.05 2.02
CA LEU A 186 2.64 17.29 3.15
C LEU A 186 4.04 17.79 3.59
N GLU A 187 4.64 18.68 2.81
CA GLU A 187 5.96 19.28 3.06
C GLU A 187 5.91 20.64 3.78
N ASP A 188 4.72 21.25 3.91
CA ASP A 188 4.49 22.50 4.65
C ASP A 188 4.20 22.25 6.16
#